data_AF-A0A2P5ALG3-F1
#
_entry.id   AF-A0A2P5ALG3-F1
#
_cell.length_a   1.000
_cell.length_b   1.000
_cell.length_c   1.000
_cell.angle_alpha   90.00
_cell.angle_beta   90.00
_cell.angle_gamma   90.00
#
_symmetry.space_group_name_H-M   'P 1'
#
loop_
_entity.id
_entity.type
_entity.pdbx_description
1 polymer ?
#
loop_
_entity_poly.entity_id
_entity_poly.type
_entity_poly.pdbx_seq_one_letter_code
_entity_poly.pdbx_strand_id
1 'polypeptide(L)'
;MMRKGENALFTIPSEMAYGASGSPPTIPPNAILQFDMELLSWTTVKDIYKDGGIFKKILTEGDKCDNPEDPDEVLVKFEARLEDGMVIAQSDRVEFTINKGYFCPTLSKVVKTMKKGEKVLVTMKPQNGLEEKG
;
A
#
# COMPACT_ATOMS: atom_id res chain seq x y z
N MET A 1 7.38 7.66 -17.35
CA MET A 1 6.50 7.71 -16.17
C MET A 1 6.31 9.15 -15.78
N MET A 2 5.10 9.55 -15.39
CA MET A 2 4.79 10.91 -14.92
C MET A 2 5.34 11.15 -13.51
N ARG A 3 5.62 12.41 -13.19
CA ARG A 3 5.97 12.90 -11.85
C ARG A 3 4.75 13.49 -11.14
N LYS A 4 4.83 13.67 -9.83
CA LYS A 4 3.77 14.35 -9.06
C LYS A 4 3.57 15.77 -9.60
N GLY A 5 2.32 16.14 -9.84
CA GLY A 5 1.90 17.42 -10.41
C GLY A 5 2.22 17.56 -11.90
N GLU A 6 2.70 16.50 -12.57
CA GLU A 6 2.95 16.55 -14.02
C GLU A 6 1.63 16.51 -14.78
N ASN A 7 1.54 17.36 -15.80
CA ASN A 7 0.48 17.34 -16.81
C ASN A 7 1.03 16.77 -18.11
N ALA A 8 0.32 15.84 -18.73
CA ALA A 8 0.73 15.24 -19.99
C ALA A 8 -0.47 14.88 -20.87
N LEU A 9 -0.31 15.11 -22.18
CA LEU A 9 -1.25 14.71 -23.21
C LEU A 9 -0.83 13.37 -23.81
N PHE A 10 -1.67 12.35 -23.67
CA PHE A 10 -1.44 11.02 -24.22
C PHE A 10 -2.32 10.80 -25.44
N THR A 11 -1.71 10.44 -26.57
CA THR A 11 -2.45 9.96 -27.76
C THR A 11 -2.38 8.44 -27.78
N ILE A 12 -3.53 7.78 -27.63
CA ILE A 12 -3.66 6.33 -27.52
C ILE A 12 -4.31 5.79 -28.80
N PRO A 13 -3.59 5.00 -29.62
CA PRO A 13 -4.16 4.31 -30.77
C PRO A 13 -5.31 3.39 -30.35
N SER A 14 -6.23 3.13 -31.28
CA SER A 14 -7.46 2.39 -30.97
C SER A 14 -7.18 0.99 -30.42
N GLU A 15 -6.13 0.33 -30.90
CA GLU A 15 -5.71 -1.03 -30.54
C GLU A 15 -5.25 -1.13 -29.09
N MET A 16 -4.83 -0.02 -28.49
CA MET A 16 -4.47 0.09 -27.06
C MET A 16 -5.62 0.65 -26.21
N ALA A 17 -6.75 1.00 -26.83
CA ALA A 17 -7.95 1.56 -26.20
C ALA A 17 -9.16 0.63 -26.42
N TYR A 18 -10.19 1.09 -27.14
CA TYR A 18 -11.46 0.39 -27.33
C TYR A 18 -11.54 -0.42 -28.64
N GLY A 19 -10.47 -0.43 -29.44
CA GLY A 19 -10.32 -1.23 -30.65
C GLY A 19 -11.41 -1.04 -31.70
N ALA A 20 -11.59 -2.05 -32.54
CA ALA A 20 -12.59 -2.06 -33.61
C ALA A 20 -14.05 -2.10 -33.10
N SER A 21 -14.27 -2.41 -31.83
CA SER A 21 -15.62 -2.42 -31.25
C SER A 21 -16.05 -1.04 -30.76
N GLY A 22 -15.11 -0.18 -30.35
CA GLY A 22 -15.44 1.08 -29.67
C GLY A 22 -16.11 0.85 -28.31
N SER A 23 -16.76 1.89 -27.78
CA SER A 23 -17.63 1.84 -26.60
C SER A 23 -18.86 2.71 -26.84
N PRO A 24 -19.88 2.19 -27.54
CA PRO A 24 -21.09 2.92 -27.86
C PRO A 24 -21.85 3.38 -26.60
N PRO A 25 -22.57 4.52 -26.66
CA PRO A 25 -22.75 5.37 -27.83
C PRO A 25 -21.60 6.38 -28.05
N THR A 26 -20.65 6.46 -27.12
CA THR A 26 -19.75 7.62 -27.01
C THR A 26 -18.46 7.46 -27.81
N ILE A 27 -17.89 6.26 -27.84
CA ILE A 27 -16.59 6.00 -28.46
C ILE A 27 -16.81 5.14 -29.72
N PRO A 28 -16.54 5.67 -30.92
CA PRO A 28 -16.74 4.91 -32.15
C PRO A 28 -15.68 3.80 -32.30
N PRO A 29 -15.97 2.77 -33.12
CA PRO A 29 -14.96 1.84 -33.63
C PRO A 29 -13.68 2.52 -34.13
N ASN A 30 -12.53 1.94 -33.78
CA ASN A 30 -11.20 2.38 -34.22
C ASN A 30 -10.82 3.83 -33.84
N ALA A 31 -11.45 4.41 -32.81
CA ALA A 31 -11.14 5.76 -32.37
C ALA A 31 -9.72 5.87 -31.75
N ILE A 32 -8.98 6.90 -32.15
CA ILE A 32 -7.76 7.34 -31.44
C ILE A 32 -8.19 8.28 -30.32
N LEU A 33 -7.73 8.03 -29.09
CA LEU A 33 -8.10 8.83 -27.93
C LEU A 33 -6.97 9.78 -27.53
N GLN A 34 -7.34 10.98 -27.11
CA GLN A 34 -6.43 11.95 -26.49
C GLN A 34 -6.85 12.16 -25.04
N PHE A 35 -5.94 11.91 -24.11
CA PHE A 35 -6.13 12.11 -22.67
C PHE A 35 -5.21 13.22 -22.19
N ASP A 36 -5.78 14.33 -21.72
CA ASP A 36 -5.06 15.34 -20.95
C ASP A 36 -5.15 14.95 -19.47
N MET A 37 -4.03 14.59 -18.86
CA MET A 37 -3.99 14.03 -17.50
C MET A 37 -3.01 14.76 -16.60
N GLU A 38 -3.45 15.06 -15.38
CA GLU A 38 -2.63 15.55 -14.27
C GLU A 38 -2.41 14.46 -13.22
N LEU A 39 -1.16 14.17 -12.84
CA LEU A 39 -0.86 13.26 -11.73
C LEU A 39 -0.81 14.01 -10.39
N LEU A 40 -1.96 14.21 -9.75
CA LEU A 40 -2.06 14.98 -8.50
C LEU A 40 -1.33 14.33 -7.32
N SER A 41 -1.54 13.04 -7.08
CA SER A 41 -0.89 12.29 -6.01
C SER A 41 -1.05 10.79 -6.20
N TRP A 42 -0.20 10.01 -5.53
CA TRP A 42 -0.37 8.57 -5.37
C TRP A 42 -0.02 8.16 -3.94
N THR A 43 -0.44 6.96 -3.54
CA THR A 43 0.06 6.35 -2.30
C THR A 43 0.79 5.06 -2.65
N THR A 44 1.99 4.89 -2.11
CA THR A 44 2.77 3.67 -2.30
C THR A 44 2.17 2.55 -1.46
N VAL A 45 1.73 1.48 -2.12
CA VAL A 45 1.29 0.23 -1.49
C VAL A 45 2.31 -0.86 -1.82
N LYS A 46 2.86 -1.51 -0.79
CA LYS A 46 3.82 -2.61 -0.94
C LYS A 46 3.23 -3.89 -0.37
N ASP A 47 3.28 -4.97 -1.13
CA ASP A 47 3.11 -6.30 -0.60
C ASP A 47 4.42 -6.70 0.12
N ILE A 48 4.35 -6.90 1.43
CA ILE A 48 5.53 -7.13 2.28
C ILE A 48 6.16 -8.48 1.99
N TYR A 49 5.34 -9.51 1.73
CA TYR A 49 5.81 -10.87 1.44
C TYR A 49 5.76 -11.24 -0.03
N LYS A 50 5.13 -10.40 -0.86
CA LYS A 50 4.83 -10.72 -2.27
C LYS A 50 3.94 -11.95 -2.41
N ASP A 51 3.12 -12.24 -1.39
CA ASP A 51 2.21 -13.38 -1.30
C ASP A 51 0.73 -12.97 -1.29
N GLY A 52 0.44 -11.67 -1.37
CA GLY A 52 -0.91 -11.12 -1.31
C GLY A 52 -1.55 -11.12 0.08
N GLY A 53 -0.81 -11.52 1.13
CA GLY A 53 -1.31 -11.59 2.50
C GLY A 53 -1.21 -10.25 3.23
N ILE A 54 -0.10 -9.53 3.10
CA ILE A 54 0.16 -8.30 3.88
C ILE A 54 0.53 -7.12 3.00
N PHE A 55 -0.33 -6.11 3.00
CA PHE A 55 -0.11 -4.86 2.29
C PHE A 55 0.22 -3.73 3.25
N LYS A 56 1.29 -2.99 2.95
CA LYS A 56 1.70 -1.77 3.62
C LYS A 56 1.45 -0.57 2.72
N LYS A 57 0.52 0.30 3.10
CA LYS A 57 0.26 1.60 2.45
C LYS A 57 0.98 2.71 3.21
N ILE A 58 1.91 3.40 2.57
CA ILE A 58 2.70 4.48 3.18
C ILE A 58 1.87 5.76 3.17
N LEU A 59 1.40 6.21 4.33
CA LEU A 59 0.61 7.44 4.48
C LEU A 59 1.49 8.69 4.65
N THR A 60 2.65 8.52 5.28
CA THR A 60 3.66 9.56 5.44
C THR A 60 5.01 8.89 5.27
N GLU A 61 5.83 9.42 4.35
CA GLU A 61 7.18 8.91 4.15
C GLU A 61 8.02 9.20 5.39
N GLY A 62 8.81 8.21 5.81
CA GLY A 62 9.86 8.45 6.81
C GLY A 62 11.06 9.15 6.19
N ASP A 63 12.06 9.42 7.02
CA ASP A 63 13.31 10.00 6.57
C ASP A 63 14.11 9.08 5.61
N LYS A 64 15.30 9.52 5.20
CA LYS A 64 16.16 8.75 4.28
C LYS A 64 17.14 7.82 5.01
N CYS A 65 17.00 7.65 6.33
CA CYS A 65 17.86 6.77 7.10
C CYS A 65 17.58 5.29 6.79
N ASP A 66 18.41 4.46 7.40
CA ASP A 66 18.31 3.01 7.35
C ASP A 66 17.04 2.50 8.06
N ASN A 67 16.59 1.33 7.62
CA ASN A 67 15.50 0.61 8.24
C ASN A 67 15.98 -0.10 9.51
N PRO A 68 15.14 -0.27 10.55
CA PRO A 68 15.49 -1.05 11.72
C PRO A 68 15.76 -2.53 11.38
N GLU A 69 16.75 -3.14 12.04
CA GLU A 69 17.14 -4.55 11.88
C GLU A 69 17.26 -5.25 13.25
N ASP A 70 17.44 -6.58 13.29
CA ASP A 70 17.70 -7.25 14.57
C ASP A 70 19.15 -6.95 15.04
N PRO A 71 19.38 -6.67 16.34
CA PRO A 71 18.44 -6.64 17.46
C PRO A 71 18.07 -5.21 17.89
N ASP A 72 17.77 -4.30 16.95
CA ASP A 72 17.45 -2.91 17.28
C ASP A 72 16.24 -2.78 18.22
N GLU A 73 16.28 -1.76 19.07
CA GLU A 73 15.14 -1.31 19.85
C GLU A 73 14.38 -0.23 19.09
N VAL A 74 13.07 -0.41 18.98
CA VAL A 74 12.18 0.51 18.27
C VAL A 74 11.16 1.09 19.22
N LEU A 75 10.81 2.35 18.99
CA LEU A 75 9.69 3.01 19.63
C LEU A 75 8.56 3.18 18.60
N VAL A 76 7.39 2.60 18.87
CA VAL A 76 6.23 2.66 17.97
C VAL A 76 5.01 3.25 18.65
N LYS A 77 4.21 3.96 17.86
CA LYS A 77 2.81 4.28 18.12
C LYS A 77 1.96 3.42 17.19
N PHE A 78 0.94 2.75 17.71
CA PHE A 78 0.09 1.89 16.89
C PHE A 78 -1.38 1.93 17.32
N GLU A 79 -2.23 1.53 16.40
CA GLU A 79 -3.64 1.28 16.60
C GLU A 79 -4.02 0.08 15.72
N ALA A 80 -4.57 -0.97 16.35
CA ALA A 80 -5.04 -2.18 15.70
C ALA A 80 -6.58 -2.18 15.68
N ARG A 81 -7.14 -2.44 14.50
CA ARG A 81 -8.59 -2.45 14.26
C ARG A 81 -9.02 -3.75 13.59
N LEU A 82 -10.25 -4.17 13.87
CA LEU A 82 -10.97 -5.18 13.09
C LEU A 82 -11.50 -4.58 11.78
N GLU A 83 -11.99 -5.42 10.88
CA GLU A 83 -12.54 -5.00 9.58
C GLU A 83 -13.75 -4.06 9.70
N ASP A 84 -14.55 -4.23 10.75
CA ASP A 84 -15.69 -3.35 11.06
C ASP A 84 -15.27 -1.99 11.65
N GLY A 85 -13.98 -1.76 11.85
CA GLY A 85 -13.40 -0.53 12.37
C GLY A 85 -13.23 -0.49 13.90
N MET A 86 -13.68 -1.52 14.63
CA MET A 86 -13.52 -1.61 16.08
C MET A 86 -12.03 -1.65 16.46
N VAL A 87 -11.60 -0.74 17.33
CA VAL A 87 -10.24 -0.72 17.87
C VAL A 87 -10.11 -1.82 18.93
N ILE A 88 -9.16 -2.74 18.73
CA ILE A 88 -8.87 -3.85 19.68
C ILE A 88 -7.63 -3.59 20.53
N ALA A 89 -6.72 -2.75 20.07
CA ALA A 89 -5.53 -2.33 20.83
C ALA A 89 -4.99 -1.02 20.28
N GLN A 90 -4.47 -0.16 21.15
CA GLN A 90 -3.76 1.05 20.74
C GLN A 90 -2.74 1.42 21.80
N SER A 91 -1.66 2.08 21.38
CA SER A 91 -0.72 2.71 22.28
C SER A 91 0.05 3.82 21.57
N ASP A 92 0.28 4.91 22.29
CA ASP A 92 1.09 6.04 21.81
C ASP A 92 2.60 5.81 21.95
N ARG A 93 3.00 4.91 22.85
CA ARG A 93 4.42 4.66 23.14
C ARG A 93 4.64 3.21 23.55
N VAL A 94 5.23 2.42 22.67
CA VAL A 94 5.68 1.05 22.96
C VAL A 94 7.11 0.86 22.49
N GLU A 95 7.98 0.47 23.40
CA GLU A 95 9.38 0.17 23.14
C GLU A 95 9.60 -1.34 23.18
N PHE A 96 10.27 -1.89 22.17
CA PHE A 96 10.61 -3.31 22.12
C PHE A 96 11.81 -3.59 21.22
N THR A 97 12.50 -4.69 21.50
CA THR A 97 13.54 -5.25 20.63
C THR A 97 12.88 -6.08 19.51
N ILE A 98 13.23 -5.82 18.24
CA ILE A 98 12.52 -6.39 17.07
C ILE A 98 12.43 -7.93 17.10
N ASN A 99 13.52 -8.60 17.48
CA ASN A 99 13.61 -10.07 17.53
C ASN A 99 13.02 -10.70 18.80
N LYS A 100 12.73 -9.91 19.84
CA LYS A 100 12.10 -10.42 21.06
C LYS A 100 10.58 -10.47 20.96
N GLY A 101 10.01 -9.77 19.98
CA GLY A 101 8.58 -9.75 19.68
C GLY A 101 7.76 -9.08 20.78
N TYR A 102 6.87 -8.16 20.42
CA TYR A 102 6.02 -7.51 21.43
C TYR A 102 4.53 -7.89 21.30
N PHE A 103 4.08 -8.36 20.14
CA PHE A 103 2.63 -8.59 19.91
C PHE A 103 2.32 -9.64 18.85
N CYS A 104 2.88 -9.48 17.66
CA CYS A 104 2.59 -10.32 16.50
C CYS A 104 3.85 -10.45 15.65
N PRO A 105 4.24 -11.67 15.21
CA PRO A 105 5.41 -11.86 14.34
C PRO A 105 5.35 -11.00 13.07
N THR A 106 4.15 -10.74 12.57
CA THR A 106 3.90 -9.84 11.44
C THR A 106 4.36 -8.41 11.74
N LEU A 107 4.09 -7.89 12.93
CA LEU A 107 4.40 -6.51 13.27
C LEU A 107 5.92 -6.26 13.20
N SER A 108 6.73 -7.17 13.75
CA SER A 108 8.20 -7.08 13.62
C SER A 108 8.64 -7.01 12.15
N LYS A 109 8.04 -7.84 11.28
CA LYS A 109 8.37 -7.84 9.85
C LYS A 109 7.92 -6.57 9.14
N VAL A 110 6.78 -5.99 9.51
CA VAL A 110 6.36 -4.66 9.00
C VAL A 110 7.36 -3.59 9.42
N VAL A 111 7.72 -3.54 10.71
CA VAL A 111 8.59 -2.50 11.28
C VAL A 111 9.97 -2.50 10.63
N LYS A 112 10.53 -3.68 10.30
CA LYS A 112 11.78 -3.80 9.53
C LYS A 112 11.73 -3.17 8.13
N THR A 113 10.54 -2.93 7.58
CA THR A 113 10.38 -2.22 6.30
C THR A 113 10.12 -0.73 6.47
N MET A 114 9.95 -0.26 7.72
CA MET A 114 9.61 1.12 8.04
C MET A 114 10.84 1.98 8.26
N LYS A 115 10.70 3.28 8.01
CA LYS A 115 11.70 4.30 8.30
C LYS A 115 11.27 5.17 9.48
N LYS A 116 12.22 5.86 10.09
CA LYS A 116 11.92 6.78 11.20
C LYS A 116 10.94 7.86 10.73
N GLY A 117 9.88 8.06 11.51
CA GLY A 117 8.79 9.00 11.19
C GLY A 117 7.78 8.49 10.14
N GLU A 118 7.98 7.29 9.57
CA GLU A 118 7.03 6.73 8.60
C GLU A 118 5.70 6.39 9.28
N LYS A 119 4.59 6.83 8.67
CA LYS A 119 3.24 6.45 9.06
C LYS A 119 2.65 5.55 7.99
N VAL A 120 2.19 4.36 8.38
CA VAL A 120 1.61 3.38 7.44
C VAL A 120 0.27 2.85 7.90
N LEU A 121 -0.53 2.44 6.93
CA LEU A 121 -1.68 1.57 7.14
C LEU A 121 -1.26 0.15 6.70
N VAL A 122 -1.42 -0.82 7.59
CA VAL A 122 -1.18 -2.23 7.29
C VAL A 122 -2.52 -2.92 7.13
N THR A 123 -2.70 -3.60 6.00
CA THR A 123 -3.89 -4.42 5.73
C THR A 123 -3.43 -5.85 5.58
N MET A 124 -3.92 -6.72 6.45
CA MET A 124 -3.73 -8.16 6.37
C MET A 124 -4.97 -8.71 5.67
N LYS A 125 -4.82 -9.27 4.47
CA LYS A 125 -5.89 -10.00 3.82
C LYS A 125 -5.87 -11.43 4.35
N PRO A 126 -7.03 -12.01 4.71
CA PRO A 126 -7.12 -13.44 4.88
C PRO A 126 -6.55 -14.10 3.61
N GLN A 127 -5.52 -14.92 3.77
CA GLN A 127 -5.17 -15.82 2.68
C GLN A 127 -6.36 -16.77 2.58
N ASN A 128 -7.05 -16.77 1.45
CA ASN A 128 -8.19 -17.65 1.21
C ASN A 128 -7.69 -19.10 1.17
N GLY A 129 -7.46 -19.67 2.35
CA GLY A 129 -7.40 -21.08 2.65
C GLY A 129 -8.52 -21.33 3.64
N LEU A 130 -9.61 -21.91 3.17
CA LEU A 130 -10.63 -22.52 4.02
C LEU A 130 -9.94 -23.45 5.03
N GLU A 131 -9.84 -23.02 6.28
CA GLU A 131 -10.08 -23.89 7.43
C GLU A 131 -10.87 -23.07 8.46
N GLU A 132 -12.19 -23.06 8.30
CA GLU A 132 -13.05 -23.07 9.47
C GLU A 132 -12.71 -24.35 10.26
N LYS A 133 -12.09 -24.18 11.42
CA LYS A 133 -12.29 -25.12 12.52
C LYS A 133 -12.88 -24.30 13.66
N GLY A 134 -14.12 -24.65 13.99
CA GLY A 134 -14.96 -23.96 14.97
C GLY A 134 -14.62 -24.28 16.42
#